data_AF-A0A944NGK9-F1
#
_entry.id   AF-A0A944NGK9-F1
#
_cell.length_a   1.000
_cell.length_b   1.000
_cell.length_c   1.000
_cell.angle_alpha   90.00
_cell.angle_beta   90.00
_cell.angle_gamma   90.00
#
_symmetry.space_group_name_H-M   'P 1'
#
loop_
_entity.id
_entity.type
_entity.pdbx_description
1 polymer ?
#
loop_
_entity_poly.entity_id
_entity_poly.type
_entity_poly.pdbx_seq_one_letter_code
_entity_poly.pdbx_strand_id
1 'polypeptide(L)'
;MSDLTEENQKDESSSPPLPHTPPLGIKAVHPGDEPPGLVLPVSPMSNRPSVNWAASLVASLGVVLAVLATFLPWVVARGEFTVEEIGWDQPVDALLVLCFALLAGGVAAALWTAAKGWMVTAILVVAGLAHISMAVIKIFDVASMESTSGYQFSVGLGLPLLAIGGALLVSAALLDRRFWR
;
A
#
# COMPACT_ATOMS: atom_id res chain seq x y z
N MET A 1 -26.28 101.28 -0.45
CA MET A 1 -26.58 100.54 -1.69
C MET A 1 -25.75 99.27 -1.67
N SER A 2 -26.22 98.21 -0.99
CA SER A 2 -26.93 97.07 -1.60
C SER A 2 -26.21 96.50 -2.82
N ASP A 3 -25.45 95.42 -2.61
CA ASP A 3 -25.81 94.18 -3.29
C ASP A 3 -25.53 92.97 -2.40
N LEU A 4 -26.53 92.09 -2.35
CA LEU A 4 -26.59 90.84 -1.63
C LEU A 4 -26.21 89.73 -2.61
N THR A 5 -25.32 88.82 -2.24
CA THR A 5 -25.40 87.46 -2.76
C THR A 5 -24.91 86.48 -1.70
N GLU A 6 -25.91 85.99 -0.95
CA GLU A 6 -26.11 84.59 -0.56
C GLU A 6 -24.86 83.74 -0.30
N GLU A 7 -24.52 83.64 0.99
CA GLU A 7 -24.67 82.41 1.78
C GLU A 7 -24.89 81.11 0.98
N ASN A 8 -23.94 80.18 1.07
CA ASN A 8 -24.32 78.82 1.47
C ASN A 8 -23.15 78.15 2.21
N GLN A 9 -23.33 77.99 3.52
CA GLN A 9 -22.56 77.06 4.33
C GLN A 9 -22.64 75.66 3.72
N LYS A 10 -21.50 74.98 3.60
CA LYS A 10 -21.49 73.52 3.60
C LYS A 10 -20.55 73.04 4.71
N ASP A 11 -21.18 72.85 5.85
CA ASP A 11 -21.06 71.69 6.73
C ASP A 11 -19.84 70.78 6.54
N GLU A 12 -19.06 70.76 7.62
CA GLU A 12 -18.64 69.57 8.37
C GLU A 12 -18.37 68.26 7.62
N SER A 13 -17.14 67.78 7.83
CA SER A 13 -16.79 66.37 7.98
C SER A 13 -17.06 65.44 6.79
N SER A 14 -16.06 65.30 5.93
CA SER A 14 -15.83 64.02 5.28
C SER A 14 -14.36 63.90 4.90
N SER A 15 -13.57 63.37 5.84
CA SER A 15 -12.27 62.79 5.52
C SER A 15 -12.42 61.85 4.31
N PRO A 16 -11.45 61.81 3.37
CA PRO A 16 -11.52 60.89 2.25
C PRO A 16 -11.63 59.45 2.77
N PRO A 17 -12.52 58.60 2.24
CA PRO A 17 -12.56 57.21 2.66
C PRO A 17 -11.23 56.56 2.25
N LEU A 18 -10.55 55.96 3.23
CA LEU A 18 -9.34 55.18 2.99
C LEU A 18 -9.63 54.08 1.93
N PRO A 19 -8.70 53.82 0.99
CA PRO A 19 -8.88 52.77 0.01
C PRO A 19 -8.96 51.43 0.73
N HIS A 20 -10.16 50.87 0.79
CA HIS A 20 -10.37 49.49 1.19
C HIS A 20 -9.88 48.61 0.04
N THR A 21 -8.70 48.03 0.18
CA THR A 21 -8.28 46.96 -0.73
C THR A 21 -9.21 45.77 -0.49
N PRO A 22 -9.99 45.32 -1.49
CA PRO A 22 -10.78 44.10 -1.34
C PRO A 22 -9.86 42.91 -1.06
N PRO A 23 -10.33 41.90 -0.30
CA PRO A 23 -9.54 40.71 -0.01
C PRO A 23 -9.03 40.09 -1.31
N LEU A 24 -7.78 39.60 -1.28
CA LEU A 24 -7.05 39.07 -2.42
C LEU A 24 -7.93 38.15 -3.27
N GLY A 25 -8.28 38.60 -4.48
CA GLY A 25 -8.97 37.78 -5.49
C GLY A 25 -10.19 38.40 -6.16
N ILE A 26 -10.74 39.51 -5.67
CA ILE A 26 -11.92 40.15 -6.28
C ILE A 26 -11.53 41.53 -6.85
N LYS A 27 -11.32 41.58 -8.16
CA LYS A 27 -11.12 42.84 -8.90
C LYS A 27 -12.49 43.52 -9.04
N ALA A 28 -12.61 44.78 -8.62
CA ALA A 28 -13.81 45.58 -8.88
C ALA A 28 -13.92 45.81 -10.40
N VAL A 29 -14.86 45.13 -11.03
CA VAL A 29 -15.14 45.25 -12.47
C VAL A 29 -15.91 46.55 -12.71
N HIS A 30 -15.41 47.43 -13.58
CA HIS A 30 -16.14 48.64 -13.96
C HIS A 30 -17.18 48.29 -15.04
N PRO A 31 -18.38 48.93 -15.02
CA PRO A 31 -19.34 48.77 -16.12
C PRO A 31 -18.71 49.21 -17.45
N GLY A 32 -18.43 48.26 -18.33
CA GLY A 32 -17.74 48.47 -19.62
C GLY A 32 -16.48 47.62 -19.81
N ASP A 33 -15.98 46.96 -18.75
CA ASP A 33 -14.89 46.00 -18.88
C ASP A 33 -15.36 44.73 -19.62
N GLU A 34 -14.54 44.25 -20.55
CA GLU A 34 -14.79 42.99 -21.27
C GLU A 34 -14.84 41.85 -20.23
N PRO A 35 -15.88 40.99 -20.24
CA PRO A 35 -16.02 39.96 -19.23
C PRO A 35 -14.79 39.06 -19.26
N PRO A 36 -14.18 38.72 -18.10
CA PRO A 36 -13.03 37.83 -18.09
C PRO A 36 -13.42 36.55 -18.82
N GLY A 37 -12.70 36.26 -19.91
CA GLY A 37 -12.93 35.07 -20.70
C GLY A 37 -12.95 33.84 -19.79
N LEU A 38 -13.86 32.92 -20.07
CA LEU A 38 -13.99 31.65 -19.34
C LEU A 38 -12.61 31.00 -19.21
N VAL A 39 -12.00 31.13 -18.04
CA VAL A 39 -10.85 30.31 -17.67
C VAL A 39 -11.44 28.92 -17.47
N LEU A 40 -11.40 28.12 -18.54
CA LEU A 40 -11.68 26.68 -18.43
C LEU A 40 -10.81 26.16 -17.29
N PRO A 41 -11.37 25.46 -16.30
CA PRO A 41 -10.56 24.86 -15.26
C PRO A 41 -9.55 23.96 -15.97
N VAL A 42 -8.26 24.30 -15.87
CA VAL A 42 -7.19 23.35 -16.15
C VAL A 42 -7.52 22.18 -15.24
N SER A 43 -8.00 21.08 -15.80
CA SER A 43 -8.22 19.86 -15.04
C SER A 43 -6.94 19.65 -14.24
N PRO A 44 -7.00 19.55 -12.90
CA PRO A 44 -5.79 19.24 -12.15
C PRO A 44 -5.33 17.91 -12.71
N MET A 45 -4.26 17.92 -13.50
CA MET A 45 -3.65 16.69 -13.97
C MET A 45 -3.36 15.92 -12.70
N SER A 46 -4.10 14.83 -12.50
CA SER A 46 -4.09 14.08 -11.25
C SER A 46 -2.70 13.50 -11.08
N ASN A 47 -1.82 14.24 -10.42
CA ASN A 47 -0.50 13.80 -9.97
C ASN A 47 -0.60 12.83 -8.79
N ARG A 48 -1.78 12.22 -8.58
CA ARG A 48 -1.91 11.11 -7.64
C ARG A 48 -1.14 9.93 -8.22
N PRO A 49 -0.15 9.39 -7.51
CA PRO A 49 0.56 8.22 -7.97
C PRO A 49 -0.45 7.09 -8.27
N SER A 50 -0.38 6.53 -9.48
CA SER A 50 -1.26 5.43 -9.88
C SER A 50 -0.96 4.16 -9.09
N VAL A 51 -1.98 3.54 -8.51
CA VAL A 51 -1.86 2.27 -7.78
C VAL A 51 -1.56 1.15 -8.78
N ASN A 52 -0.59 0.28 -8.46
CA ASN A 52 -0.31 -0.93 -9.23
C ASN A 52 -1.18 -2.09 -8.71
N TRP A 53 -2.45 -2.12 -9.14
CA TRP A 53 -3.45 -3.08 -8.67
C TRP A 53 -2.99 -4.54 -8.79
N ALA A 54 -2.27 -4.89 -9.86
CA ALA A 54 -1.77 -6.24 -10.07
C ALA A 54 -0.74 -6.63 -8.98
N ALA A 55 0.26 -5.78 -8.75
CA ALA A 55 1.26 -6.04 -7.70
C ALA A 55 0.60 -6.07 -6.31
N SER A 56 -0.35 -5.18 -6.02
CA SER A 56 -1.06 -5.15 -4.74
C SER A 56 -1.86 -6.44 -4.50
N LEU A 57 -2.60 -6.93 -5.50
CA LEU A 57 -3.39 -8.16 -5.39
C LEU A 57 -2.50 -9.40 -5.24
N VAL A 58 -1.46 -9.51 -6.06
CA VAL A 58 -0.52 -10.63 -6.01
C VAL A 58 0.22 -10.66 -4.67
N ALA A 59 0.69 -9.50 -4.17
CA ALA A 59 1.33 -9.41 -2.86
C ALA A 59 0.36 -9.78 -1.73
N SER A 60 -0.87 -9.26 -1.76
CA SER A 60 -1.88 -9.55 -0.74
C SER A 60 -2.22 -11.04 -0.70
N LEU A 61 -2.40 -11.67 -1.87
CA LEU A 61 -2.63 -13.11 -1.95
C LEU A 61 -1.43 -13.91 -1.42
N GLY A 62 -0.20 -13.53 -1.79
CA GLY A 62 1.02 -14.16 -1.28
C GLY A 62 1.11 -14.12 0.25
N VAL A 63 0.83 -12.96 0.84
CA VAL A 63 0.77 -12.80 2.31
C VAL A 63 -0.30 -13.69 2.93
N VAL A 64 -1.51 -13.68 2.39
CA VAL A 64 -2.62 -14.51 2.91
C VAL A 64 -2.26 -15.99 2.85
N LEU A 65 -1.70 -16.47 1.74
CA LEU A 65 -1.27 -17.87 1.62
C LEU A 65 -0.17 -18.22 2.62
N ALA A 66 0.80 -17.33 2.84
CA ALA A 66 1.85 -17.56 3.84
C ALA A 66 1.29 -17.65 5.27
N VAL A 67 0.30 -16.81 5.62
CA VAL A 67 -0.37 -16.87 6.92
C VAL A 67 -1.24 -18.12 7.04
N LEU A 68 -2.00 -18.51 6.02
CA LEU A 68 -2.79 -19.74 6.06
C LEU A 68 -1.91 -20.98 6.18
N ALA A 69 -0.75 -20.98 5.52
CA ALA A 69 0.21 -22.06 5.56
C ALA A 69 0.71 -22.40 6.97
N THR A 70 0.78 -21.43 7.90
CA THR A 70 1.22 -21.70 9.28
C THR A 70 0.19 -22.50 10.09
N PHE A 71 -1.08 -22.48 9.69
CA PHE A 71 -2.15 -23.23 10.35
C PHE A 71 -2.49 -24.55 9.65
N LEU A 72 -1.80 -24.86 8.56
CA LEU A 72 -1.96 -26.10 7.81
C LEU A 72 -0.90 -27.13 8.23
N PRO A 73 -1.17 -28.43 8.01
CA PRO A 73 -0.18 -29.49 8.23
C PRO A 73 1.07 -29.25 7.41
N TRP A 74 2.24 -29.25 8.06
CA TRP A 74 3.55 -29.24 7.39
C TRP A 74 4.07 -30.65 7.21
N VAL A 75 3.83 -31.51 8.19
CA VAL A 75 4.19 -32.92 8.17
C VAL A 75 2.95 -33.75 8.46
N VAL A 76 2.74 -34.82 7.70
CA VAL A 76 1.68 -35.79 7.94
C VAL A 76 2.30 -37.16 8.11
N ALA A 77 2.18 -37.73 9.31
CA ALA A 77 2.60 -39.08 9.64
C ALA A 77 1.39 -40.03 9.53
N ARG A 78 1.50 -41.04 8.67
CA ARG A 78 0.44 -42.02 8.40
C ARG A 78 0.85 -43.41 8.87
N GLY A 79 0.14 -43.94 9.86
CA GLY A 79 0.34 -45.29 10.40
C GLY A 79 -0.99 -45.88 10.86
N GLU A 80 -1.02 -46.40 12.09
CA GLU A 80 -2.27 -46.84 12.75
C GLU A 80 -3.27 -45.67 12.90
N PHE A 81 -2.74 -44.47 13.17
CA PHE A 81 -3.48 -43.21 13.16
C PHE A 81 -2.82 -42.22 12.19
N THR A 82 -3.56 -41.19 11.78
CA THR A 82 -2.98 -40.05 11.05
C THR A 82 -2.69 -38.94 12.05
N VAL A 83 -1.43 -38.55 12.14
CA VAL A 83 -0.99 -37.41 12.96
C VAL A 83 -0.54 -36.31 12.00
N GLU A 84 -1.13 -35.14 12.17
CA GLU A 84 -0.82 -33.95 11.38
C GLU A 84 -0.10 -32.96 12.28
N GLU A 85 1.15 -32.65 11.95
CA GLU A 85 1.92 -31.62 12.62
C GLU A 85 1.76 -30.32 11.84
N ILE A 86 1.05 -29.36 12.43
CA ILE A 86 0.82 -28.05 11.81
C ILE A 86 2.05 -27.17 11.96
N GLY A 87 2.20 -26.17 11.10
CA GLY A 87 3.32 -25.23 11.22
C GLY A 87 3.46 -24.64 12.61
N TRP A 88 2.34 -24.35 13.27
CA TRP A 88 2.30 -23.82 14.64
C TRP A 88 2.87 -24.75 15.73
N ASP A 89 2.94 -26.05 15.48
CA ASP A 89 3.59 -27.01 16.38
C ASP A 89 5.13 -26.86 16.36
N GLN A 90 5.64 -26.10 15.39
CA GLN A 90 7.06 -25.73 15.23
C GLN A 90 7.21 -24.22 15.44
N PRO A 91 7.15 -23.74 16.70
CA PRO A 91 6.87 -22.33 17.01
C PRO A 91 7.92 -21.36 16.47
N VAL A 92 9.20 -21.78 16.43
CA VAL A 92 10.29 -20.94 15.89
C VAL A 92 10.12 -20.73 14.39
N ASP A 93 9.84 -21.79 13.65
CA ASP A 93 9.70 -21.73 12.20
C ASP A 93 8.44 -20.98 11.79
N ALA A 94 7.32 -21.21 12.49
CA ALA A 94 6.10 -20.46 12.26
C ALA A 94 6.25 -18.98 12.57
N LEU A 95 6.96 -18.62 13.63
CA LEU A 95 7.23 -17.21 13.96
C LEU A 95 8.05 -16.54 12.85
N LEU A 96 9.07 -17.21 12.31
CA LEU A 96 9.84 -16.70 11.17
C LEU A 96 8.93 -16.45 9.96
N VAL A 97 8.09 -17.43 9.60
CA VAL A 97 7.13 -17.28 8.49
C VAL A 97 6.20 -16.10 8.70
N LEU A 98 5.62 -15.95 9.90
CA LEU A 98 4.73 -14.85 10.23
C LEU A 98 5.44 -13.49 10.23
N CYS A 99 6.67 -13.39 10.74
CA CYS A 99 7.44 -12.14 10.72
C CYS A 99 7.63 -11.64 9.28
N PHE A 100 8.06 -12.53 8.37
CA PHE A 100 8.19 -12.16 6.95
C PHE A 100 6.84 -11.87 6.28
N ALA A 101 5.78 -12.61 6.62
CA ALA A 101 4.44 -12.35 6.12
C ALA A 101 3.90 -10.99 6.59
N LEU A 102 4.16 -10.59 7.85
CA LEU A 102 3.78 -9.28 8.39
C LEU A 102 4.56 -8.14 7.73
N LEU A 103 5.86 -8.30 7.51
CA LEU A 103 6.68 -7.34 6.78
C LEU A 103 6.15 -7.16 5.35
N ALA A 104 5.90 -8.26 4.64
CA ALA A 104 5.32 -8.24 3.31
C ALA A 104 3.89 -7.67 3.32
N GLY A 105 3.09 -7.94 4.36
CA GLY A 105 1.75 -7.42 4.56
C GLY A 105 1.71 -5.90 4.71
N GLY A 106 2.65 -5.33 5.47
CA GLY A 106 2.82 -3.88 5.57
C GLY A 106 3.13 -3.24 4.21
N VAL A 107 3.99 -3.89 3.41
CA VAL A 107 4.30 -3.43 2.06
C VAL A 107 3.12 -3.60 1.11
N ALA A 108 2.40 -4.73 1.16
CA ALA A 108 1.21 -4.97 0.37
C ALA A 108 0.13 -3.92 0.67
N ALA A 109 -0.07 -3.57 1.95
CA ALA A 109 -0.96 -2.47 2.36
C ALA A 109 -0.50 -1.12 1.78
N ALA A 110 0.80 -0.82 1.83
CA ALA A 110 1.34 0.42 1.27
C ALA A 110 1.22 0.48 -0.28
N LEU A 111 1.27 -0.64 -0.99
CA LEU A 111 1.04 -0.69 -2.44
C LEU A 111 -0.36 -0.19 -2.81
N TRP A 112 -1.37 -0.43 -1.96
CA TRP A 112 -2.73 0.12 -2.14
C TRP A 112 -2.79 1.64 -2.05
N THR A 113 -1.85 2.28 -1.36
CA THR A 113 -1.69 3.74 -1.31
C THR A 113 -0.69 4.26 -2.34
N ALA A 114 -0.39 3.46 -3.37
CA ALA A 114 0.58 3.74 -4.43
C ALA A 114 2.00 4.02 -3.91
N ALA A 115 2.39 3.42 -2.79
CA ALA A 115 3.79 3.39 -2.36
C ALA A 115 4.64 2.67 -3.41
N LYS A 116 5.82 3.23 -3.70
CA LYS A 116 6.72 2.77 -4.76
C LYS A 116 8.16 2.99 -4.29
N GLY A 117 9.07 2.07 -4.62
CA GLY A 117 10.49 2.26 -4.35
C GLY A 117 11.27 0.96 -4.23
N TRP A 118 12.59 1.04 -4.28
CA TRP A 118 13.46 -0.14 -4.18
C TRP A 118 13.25 -0.91 -2.87
N MET A 119 12.89 -0.23 -1.78
CA MET A 119 12.59 -0.89 -0.49
C MET A 119 11.35 -1.78 -0.57
N VAL A 120 10.30 -1.36 -1.28
CA VAL A 120 9.09 -2.16 -1.50
C VAL A 120 9.47 -3.46 -2.22
N THR A 121 10.22 -3.33 -3.32
CA THR A 121 10.72 -4.47 -4.09
C THR A 121 11.62 -5.38 -3.24
N ALA A 122 12.58 -4.81 -2.50
CA ALA A 122 13.53 -5.57 -1.69
C ALA A 122 12.82 -6.36 -0.58
N ILE A 123 11.87 -5.75 0.13
CA ILE A 123 11.12 -6.44 1.19
C ILE A 123 10.30 -7.59 0.63
N LEU A 124 9.61 -7.39 -0.51
CA LEU A 124 8.83 -8.45 -1.15
C LEU A 124 9.72 -9.61 -1.62
N VAL A 125 10.87 -9.31 -2.23
CA VAL A 125 11.83 -10.35 -2.65
C VAL A 125 12.40 -11.10 -1.45
N VAL A 126 12.87 -10.40 -0.42
CA VAL A 126 13.47 -11.03 0.77
C VAL A 126 12.43 -11.90 1.50
N ALA A 127 11.23 -11.39 1.73
CA ALA A 127 10.15 -12.16 2.37
C ALA A 127 9.75 -13.38 1.52
N GLY A 128 9.61 -13.20 0.21
CA GLY A 128 9.26 -14.29 -0.71
C GLY A 128 10.31 -15.38 -0.77
N LEU A 129 11.59 -15.01 -0.89
CA LEU A 129 12.70 -15.96 -0.87
C LEU A 129 12.85 -16.66 0.49
N ALA A 130 12.60 -15.96 1.60
CA ALA A 130 12.60 -16.57 2.92
C ALA A 130 11.50 -17.66 3.03
N HIS A 131 10.28 -17.38 2.57
CA HIS A 131 9.19 -18.36 2.54
C HIS A 131 9.50 -19.56 1.65
N ILE A 132 10.02 -19.34 0.45
CA ILE A 132 10.42 -20.43 -0.47
C ILE A 132 11.53 -21.27 0.17
N SER A 133 12.57 -20.64 0.71
CA SER A 133 13.71 -21.34 1.31
C SER A 133 13.26 -22.18 2.49
N MET A 134 12.42 -21.63 3.38
CA MET A 134 11.85 -22.35 4.50
C MET A 134 11.05 -23.57 4.05
N ALA A 135 10.14 -23.38 3.08
CA ALA A 135 9.33 -24.48 2.55
C ALA A 135 10.20 -25.58 1.94
N VAL A 136 11.22 -25.21 1.15
CA VAL A 136 12.14 -26.18 0.52
C VAL A 136 12.94 -26.95 1.57
N ILE A 137 13.54 -26.26 2.54
CA ILE A 137 14.31 -26.90 3.62
C ILE A 137 13.43 -27.92 4.36
N LYS A 138 12.20 -27.53 4.74
CA LYS A 138 11.26 -28.42 5.43
C LYS A 138 10.77 -29.57 4.57
N ILE A 139 10.55 -29.37 3.28
CA ILE A 139 10.19 -30.45 2.36
C ILE A 139 11.33 -31.48 2.30
N PHE A 140 12.58 -31.04 2.21
CA PHE A 140 13.73 -31.95 2.23
C PHE A 140 13.89 -32.66 3.57
N ASP A 141 13.67 -31.96 4.68
CA ASP A 141 13.68 -32.54 6.02
C ASP A 141 12.67 -33.69 6.12
N VAL A 142 11.41 -33.45 5.75
CA VAL A 142 10.35 -34.49 5.72
C VAL A 142 10.70 -35.63 4.76
N ALA A 143 11.24 -35.32 3.58
CA ALA A 143 11.63 -36.34 2.60
C ALA A 143 12.81 -37.21 3.07
N SER A 144 13.60 -36.73 4.05
CA SER A 144 14.71 -37.47 4.64
C SER A 144 14.32 -38.31 5.86
N MET A 145 13.08 -38.17 6.35
CA MET A 145 12.59 -38.95 7.49
C MET A 145 12.42 -40.43 7.11
N GLU A 146 13.06 -41.31 7.86
CA GLU A 146 12.85 -42.74 7.73
C GLU A 146 11.50 -43.16 8.30
N SER A 147 10.86 -44.15 7.68
CA SER A 147 9.65 -44.74 8.25
C SER A 147 10.01 -45.41 9.57
N THR A 148 9.35 -45.01 10.66
CA THR A 148 9.61 -45.56 11.99
C THR A 148 8.32 -46.09 12.60
N SER A 149 8.38 -47.23 13.28
CA SER A 149 7.25 -47.81 14.01
C SER A 149 5.94 -47.93 13.20
N GLY A 150 6.04 -48.21 11.89
CA GLY A 150 4.88 -48.35 11.00
C GLY A 150 4.27 -47.03 10.50
N TYR A 151 4.87 -45.89 10.82
CA TYR A 151 4.46 -44.58 10.29
C TYR A 151 5.28 -44.21 9.05
N GLN A 152 4.58 -43.74 8.02
CA GLN A 152 5.17 -43.10 6.84
C GLN A 152 4.96 -41.58 6.91
N PHE A 153 6.04 -40.83 6.73
CA PHE A 153 6.01 -39.37 6.74
C PHE A 153 5.79 -38.84 5.33
N SER A 154 4.99 -37.78 5.22
CA SER A 154 4.68 -37.11 3.97
C SER A 154 4.55 -35.61 4.17
N VAL A 155 4.83 -34.86 3.09
CA VAL A 155 4.71 -33.40 3.07
C VAL A 155 3.24 -33.01 3.19
N GLY A 156 2.92 -32.20 4.20
CA GLY A 156 1.59 -31.63 4.38
C GLY A 156 1.33 -30.42 3.46
N LEU A 157 0.07 -30.04 3.32
CA LEU A 157 -0.36 -28.96 2.40
C LEU A 157 0.19 -27.57 2.76
N GLY A 158 0.60 -27.35 4.01
CA GLY A 158 1.15 -26.07 4.45
C GLY A 158 2.44 -25.70 3.71
N LEU A 159 3.35 -26.65 3.49
CA LEU A 159 4.65 -26.37 2.86
C LEU A 159 4.54 -25.97 1.37
N PRO A 160 3.78 -26.68 0.51
CA PRO A 160 3.52 -26.21 -0.86
C PRO A 160 2.82 -24.85 -0.89
N LEU A 161 1.86 -24.62 0.00
CA LEU A 161 1.11 -23.35 0.05
C LEU A 161 2.03 -22.19 0.45
N LEU A 162 2.95 -22.41 1.39
CA LEU A 162 3.98 -21.45 1.78
C LEU A 162 4.92 -21.13 0.61
N ALA A 163 5.36 -22.15 -0.14
CA ALA A 163 6.22 -21.95 -1.31
C ALA A 163 5.51 -21.12 -2.40
N ILE A 164 4.24 -21.41 -2.67
CA ILE A 164 3.42 -20.64 -3.62
C ILE A 164 3.25 -19.20 -3.13
N GLY A 165 2.94 -19.00 -1.84
CA GLY A 165 2.86 -17.68 -1.23
C GLY A 165 4.14 -16.86 -1.43
N GLY A 166 5.30 -17.47 -1.17
CA GLY A 166 6.60 -16.85 -1.39
C GLY A 166 6.87 -16.52 -2.86
N ALA A 167 6.51 -17.41 -3.79
CA ALA A 167 6.65 -17.16 -5.23
C ALA A 167 5.76 -16.01 -5.71
N LEU A 168 4.56 -15.85 -5.16
CA LEU A 168 3.69 -14.70 -5.42
C LEU A 168 4.34 -13.40 -4.92
N LEU A 169 4.95 -13.38 -3.73
CA LEU A 169 5.66 -12.20 -3.23
C LEU A 169 6.79 -11.76 -4.16
N VAL A 170 7.62 -12.71 -4.62
CA VAL A 170 8.68 -12.42 -5.62
C VAL A 170 8.07 -11.91 -6.92
N SER A 171 6.99 -12.53 -7.39
CA SER A 171 6.28 -12.11 -8.61
C SER A 171 5.71 -10.69 -8.48
N ALA A 172 5.13 -10.35 -7.33
CA ALA A 172 4.65 -9.00 -7.06
C ALA A 172 5.77 -7.97 -7.11
N ALA A 173 6.95 -8.32 -6.61
CA ALA A 173 8.14 -7.47 -6.70
C ALA A 173 8.57 -7.22 -8.16
N LEU A 174 8.50 -8.24 -9.02
CA LEU A 174 8.82 -8.11 -10.46
C LEU A 174 7.76 -7.30 -11.23
N LEU A 175 6.49 -7.40 -10.82
CA LEU A 175 5.40 -6.59 -11.37
C LEU A 175 5.52 -5.11 -10.99
N ASP A 176 6.19 -4.79 -9.89
CA ASP A 176 6.64 -3.44 -9.59
C ASP A 176 7.86 -3.13 -10.48
N ARG A 177 7.60 -2.55 -11.67
CA ARG A 177 8.47 -2.41 -12.85
C ARG A 177 9.81 -1.66 -12.66
N ARG A 178 10.36 -1.57 -11.46
CA ARG A 178 11.62 -0.89 -11.12
C ARG A 178 12.84 -1.81 -11.02
N PHE A 179 12.71 -3.13 -11.12
CA PHE A 179 13.89 -4.00 -11.24
C PHE A 179 14.75 -3.68 -12.50
N TRP A 180 14.18 -2.97 -13.47
CA TRP A 180 14.78 -2.68 -14.78
C TRP A 180 15.14 -1.20 -15.01
N ARG A 181 15.07 -0.34 -14.00
CA ARG A 181 15.42 1.10 -14.10
C ARG A 181 16.19 1.57 -12.89
#